data_AF-A0A2V9MVA7-F1
#
_entry.id   AF-A0A2V9MVA7-F1
#
_cell.length_a   1.000
_cell.length_b   1.000
_cell.length_c   1.000
_cell.angle_alpha   90.00
_cell.angle_beta   90.00
_cell.angle_gamma   90.00
#
_symmetry.space_group_name_H-M   'P 1'
#
loop_
_entity.id
_entity.type
_entity.pdbx_description
1 polymer ?
#
loop_
_entity_poly.entity_id
_entity_poly.type
_entity_poly.pdbx_seq_one_letter_code
_entity_poly.pdbx_strand_id
1 'polypeptide(L)'
;MNWKTFGAMLARDAHVARRNAVQLILQTFLQPLLFVFIFGRVMVGSGYMPAIYKSLLLPGIIAISMVFTGIWAVAMPLIAEFQWTREIEDRLLAPINMTWIAIEKVLAGAIQAAVAGLVVIPLAWLVLGRGVGIQMENPVLFIAIVLLASAFSACGGLAL
;
A
#
# COMPACT_ATOMS: atom_id res chain seq x y z
N MET A 1 -10.76 6.74 25.24
CA MET A 1 -10.64 5.46 24.50
C MET A 1 -9.46 4.70 25.08
N ASN A 2 -9.62 3.43 25.49
CA ASN A 2 -8.52 2.64 26.05
C ASN A 2 -7.65 2.08 24.91
N TRP A 3 -6.33 1.99 25.11
CA TRP A 3 -5.39 1.37 24.15
C TRP A 3 -5.82 -0.05 23.72
N LYS A 4 -6.46 -0.77 24.64
CA LYS A 4 -7.03 -2.11 24.40
C LYS A 4 -8.16 -2.10 23.36
N THR A 5 -8.98 -1.06 23.31
CA THR A 5 -10.09 -0.96 22.36
C THR A 5 -9.57 -0.66 20.95
N PHE A 6 -8.58 0.22 20.83
CA PHE A 6 -7.90 0.48 19.56
C PHE A 6 -7.24 -0.78 18.98
N GLY A 7 -6.51 -1.53 19.81
CA GLY A 7 -5.90 -2.79 19.40
C GLY A 7 -6.93 -3.85 18.98
N ALA A 8 -8.10 -3.90 19.62
CA ALA A 8 -9.16 -4.84 19.26
C ALA A 8 -9.80 -4.50 17.90
N MET A 9 -9.97 -3.21 17.59
CA MET A 9 -10.50 -2.77 16.28
C MET A 9 -9.48 -3.08 15.17
N LEU A 10 -8.20 -2.77 15.39
CA LEU A 10 -7.12 -3.11 14.44
C LEU A 10 -7.00 -4.63 14.22
N ALA A 11 -7.15 -5.43 15.29
CA ALA A 11 -7.12 -6.89 15.21
C ALA A 11 -8.31 -7.46 14.43
N ARG A 12 -9.50 -6.85 14.54
CA ARG A 12 -10.68 -7.22 13.75
C ARG A 12 -10.41 -6.97 12.27
N ASP A 13 -9.89 -5.80 11.91
CA ASP A 13 -9.61 -5.43 10.54
C ASP A 13 -8.50 -6.32 9.94
N ALA A 14 -7.45 -6.62 10.72
CA ALA A 14 -6.43 -7.59 10.36
C ALA A 14 -7.02 -9.01 10.16
N HIS A 15 -7.97 -9.42 10.99
CA HIS A 15 -8.63 -10.72 10.85
C HIS A 15 -9.49 -10.81 9.57
N VAL A 16 -10.21 -9.74 9.23
CA VAL A 16 -10.97 -9.65 7.98
C VAL A 16 -10.03 -9.65 6.76
N ALA A 17 -8.94 -8.89 6.82
CA ALA A 17 -7.90 -8.89 5.79
C ALA A 17 -7.30 -10.29 5.61
N ARG A 18 -7.08 -11.04 6.70
CA ARG A 18 -6.60 -12.43 6.63
C ARG A 18 -7.60 -13.36 5.94
N ARG A 19 -8.90 -13.18 6.18
CA ARG A 19 -9.95 -14.01 5.56
C ARG A 19 -10.05 -13.76 4.05
N ASN A 20 -9.87 -12.51 3.63
CA ASN A 20 -9.87 -12.10 2.22
C ASN A 20 -8.45 -12.04 1.64
N ALA A 21 -7.46 -12.66 2.29
CA ALA A 21 -6.06 -12.49 1.96
C ALA A 21 -5.77 -12.85 0.51
N VAL A 22 -6.34 -13.94 -0.02
CA VAL A 22 -6.11 -14.36 -1.41
C VAL A 22 -6.59 -13.30 -2.40
N GLN A 23 -7.78 -12.75 -2.18
CA GLN A 23 -8.35 -11.71 -3.06
C GLN A 23 -7.56 -10.41 -2.95
N LEU A 24 -7.19 -9.99 -1.73
CA LEU A 24 -6.34 -8.81 -1.49
C LEU A 24 -4.97 -8.98 -2.15
N ILE A 25 -4.30 -10.10 -1.93
CA ILE A 25 -3.01 -10.46 -2.53
C ILE A 25 -3.09 -10.40 -4.05
N LEU A 26 -4.07 -11.07 -4.67
CA LEU A 26 -4.21 -11.05 -6.13
C LEU A 26 -4.45 -9.64 -6.65
N GLN A 27 -5.40 -8.90 -6.07
CA GLN A 27 -5.76 -7.58 -6.57
C GLN A 27 -4.64 -6.55 -6.35
N THR A 28 -3.99 -6.57 -5.19
CA THR A 28 -2.89 -5.66 -4.83
C THR A 28 -1.59 -6.00 -5.58
N PHE A 29 -1.32 -7.26 -5.91
CA PHE A 29 -0.07 -7.65 -6.57
C PHE A 29 -0.14 -7.73 -8.09
N LEU A 30 -1.33 -7.92 -8.67
CA LEU A 30 -1.46 -7.95 -10.14
C LEU A 30 -0.99 -6.64 -10.78
N GLN A 31 -1.36 -5.49 -10.21
CA GLN A 31 -1.00 -4.20 -10.80
C GLN A 31 0.53 -3.94 -10.78
N PRO A 32 1.24 -4.05 -9.64
CA PRO A 32 2.70 -3.92 -9.63
C PRO A 32 3.40 -4.96 -10.51
N LEU A 33 2.93 -6.21 -10.52
CA LEU A 33 3.49 -7.27 -11.36
C LEU A 33 3.42 -6.90 -12.85
N LEU A 34 2.27 -6.41 -13.31
CA LEU A 34 2.08 -5.97 -14.69
C LEU A 34 3.00 -4.79 -15.02
N PHE A 35 3.16 -3.82 -14.13
CA PHE A 35 4.10 -2.71 -14.33
C PHE A 35 5.54 -3.20 -14.49
N VAL A 36 6.00 -4.04 -13.56
CA VAL A 36 7.35 -4.62 -13.58
C VAL A 36 7.58 -5.45 -14.85
N PHE A 37 6.57 -6.21 -15.27
CA PHE A 37 6.64 -7.07 -16.46
C PHE A 37 6.69 -6.24 -17.75
N ILE A 38 5.75 -5.33 -17.95
CA ILE A 38 5.66 -4.54 -19.18
C ILE A 38 6.87 -3.62 -19.30
N PHE A 39 7.10 -2.78 -18.29
CA PHE A 39 8.13 -1.75 -18.39
C PHE A 39 9.54 -2.31 -18.17
N GLY A 40 9.69 -3.33 -17.33
CA GLY A 40 10.99 -3.91 -17.00
C GLY A 40 11.43 -5.00 -17.98
N ARG A 41 10.53 -5.91 -18.38
CA ARG A 41 10.88 -7.07 -19.22
C ARG A 41 10.51 -6.87 -20.69
N VAL A 42 9.28 -6.45 -20.99
CA VAL A 42 8.82 -6.34 -22.39
C VAL A 42 9.55 -5.21 -23.12
N MET A 43 9.53 -3.98 -22.60
CA MET A 43 10.14 -2.83 -23.31
C MET A 43 11.66 -2.94 -23.46
N VAL A 44 12.34 -3.48 -22.45
CA VAL A 44 13.80 -3.67 -22.52
C VAL A 44 14.15 -4.88 -23.38
N GLY A 45 13.35 -5.95 -23.31
CA GLY A 45 13.55 -7.16 -24.11
C GLY A 45 13.29 -6.96 -25.60
N SER A 46 12.39 -6.04 -25.97
CA SER A 46 12.09 -5.70 -27.36
C SER A 46 13.04 -4.64 -27.96
N GLY A 47 14.03 -4.17 -27.20
CA GLY A 47 15.02 -3.19 -27.66
C GLY A 47 14.54 -1.74 -27.71
N TYR A 48 13.36 -1.42 -27.17
CA TYR A 48 12.88 -0.03 -27.10
C TYR A 48 13.63 0.80 -26.05
N MET A 49 14.14 0.16 -24.97
CA MET A 49 14.86 0.84 -23.89
C MET A 49 16.22 0.19 -23.57
N PRO A 50 17.22 0.99 -23.14
CA PRO A 50 18.49 0.46 -22.61
C PRO A 50 18.31 -0.39 -21.35
N ALA A 51 19.23 -1.32 -21.10
CA ALA A 51 19.20 -2.18 -19.91
C ALA A 51 19.22 -1.41 -18.57
N ILE A 52 19.86 -0.24 -18.54
CA ILE A 52 19.94 0.66 -17.37
C ILE A 52 18.54 1.13 -16.92
N TYR A 53 17.58 1.18 -17.84
CA TYR A 53 16.21 1.60 -17.56
C TYR A 53 15.56 0.78 -16.44
N LYS A 54 15.91 -0.50 -16.32
CA LYS A 54 15.41 -1.40 -15.26
C LYS A 54 15.70 -0.87 -13.85
N SER A 55 16.91 -0.35 -13.63
CA SER A 55 17.34 0.17 -12.34
C SER A 55 16.67 1.51 -12.01
N LEU A 56 16.37 2.32 -13.03
CA LEU A 56 15.70 3.61 -12.86
C LEU A 56 14.21 3.45 -12.59
N LEU A 57 13.59 2.40 -13.14
CA LEU A 57 12.15 2.20 -13.09
C LEU A 57 11.67 1.54 -11.80
N LEU A 58 12.50 0.70 -11.18
CA LEU A 58 12.12 -0.05 -9.98
C LEU A 58 11.69 0.86 -8.81
N PRO A 59 12.44 1.91 -8.42
CA PRO A 59 12.01 2.83 -7.36
C PRO A 59 10.69 3.53 -7.69
N GLY A 60 10.47 3.85 -8.97
CA GLY A 60 9.23 4.45 -9.44
C GLY A 60 8.02 3.52 -9.28
N ILE A 61 8.16 2.24 -9.63
CA ILE A 61 7.09 1.24 -9.40
C ILE A 61 6.83 1.07 -7.91
N ILE A 62 7.88 0.99 -7.08
CA ILE A 62 7.71 0.88 -5.62
C ILE A 62 6.89 2.09 -5.11
N ALA A 63 7.28 3.31 -5.49
CA ALA A 63 6.60 4.53 -5.07
C ALA A 63 5.12 4.55 -5.51
N ILE A 64 4.83 4.30 -6.80
CA ILE A 64 3.45 4.36 -7.31
C ILE A 64 2.57 3.27 -6.69
N SER A 65 3.13 2.07 -6.45
CA SER A 65 2.40 0.96 -5.83
C SER A 65 2.04 1.24 -4.38
N MET A 66 2.96 1.85 -3.62
CA MET A 66 2.70 2.30 -2.25
C MET A 66 1.62 3.36 -2.21
N VAL A 67 1.73 4.39 -3.06
CA VAL A 67 0.79 5.52 -3.06
C VAL A 67 -0.61 5.08 -3.44
N PHE A 68 -0.77 4.33 -4.53
CA PHE A 68 -2.08 3.86 -4.95
C PHE A 68 -2.70 2.93 -3.91
N THR A 69 -1.93 1.96 -3.42
CA THR A 69 -2.46 0.99 -2.45
C THR A 69 -2.84 1.66 -1.15
N GLY A 70 -2.01 2.59 -0.64
CA GLY A 70 -2.31 3.33 0.58
C GLY A 70 -3.56 4.20 0.50
N ILE A 71 -3.76 4.88 -0.64
CA ILE A 71 -4.98 5.67 -0.87
C ILE A 71 -6.20 4.77 -0.89
N TRP A 72 -6.19 3.71 -1.71
CA TRP A 72 -7.33 2.80 -1.86
C TRP A 72 -7.65 2.05 -0.56
N ALA A 73 -6.63 1.65 0.20
CA ALA A 73 -6.77 0.96 1.48
C ALA A 73 -7.53 1.78 2.53
N VAL A 74 -7.46 3.12 2.47
CA VAL A 74 -8.17 4.02 3.39
C VAL A 74 -9.50 4.49 2.80
N ALA A 75 -9.49 4.90 1.53
CA ALA A 75 -10.65 5.48 0.87
C ALA A 75 -11.79 4.47 0.70
N MET A 76 -11.53 3.24 0.29
CA MET A 76 -12.60 2.24 0.06
C MET A 76 -13.38 1.88 1.33
N PRO A 77 -12.72 1.56 2.45
CA PRO A 77 -13.43 1.35 3.71
C PRO A 77 -14.20 2.59 4.18
N LEU A 78 -13.66 3.79 3.99
CA LEU A 78 -14.38 5.04 4.30
C LEU A 78 -15.64 5.20 3.45
N ILE A 79 -15.52 5.04 2.13
CA ILE A 79 -16.66 5.12 1.20
C ILE A 79 -17.72 4.09 1.58
N ALA A 80 -17.33 2.85 1.91
CA ALA A 80 -18.26 1.81 2.34
C ALA A 80 -18.98 2.18 3.66
N GLU A 81 -18.29 2.83 4.60
CA GLU A 81 -18.85 3.34 5.85
C GLU A 81 -19.80 4.53 5.63
N PHE A 82 -19.47 5.44 4.71
CA PHE A 82 -20.29 6.61 4.38
C PHE A 82 -21.51 6.28 3.50
N GLN A 83 -21.36 5.43 2.49
CA GLN A 83 -22.39 5.20 1.46
C GLN A 83 -23.31 4.02 1.76
N TRP A 84 -22.78 2.93 2.35
CA TRP A 84 -23.50 1.66 2.40
C TRP A 84 -24.06 1.33 3.78
N THR A 85 -23.26 1.53 4.84
CA THR A 85 -23.64 1.13 6.20
C THR A 85 -24.23 2.25 7.05
N ARG A 86 -24.10 3.52 6.64
CA ARG A 86 -24.52 4.73 7.41
C ARG A 86 -24.00 4.74 8.85
N GLU A 87 -22.96 3.97 9.15
CA GLU A 87 -22.40 3.85 10.50
C GLU A 87 -21.87 5.19 11.02
N ILE A 88 -21.57 6.16 10.16
CA ILE A 88 -21.07 7.47 10.58
C ILE A 88 -22.20 8.36 11.12
N GLU A 89 -23.46 8.21 10.65
CA GLU A 89 -24.62 8.86 11.25
C GLU A 89 -24.93 8.28 12.64
N ASP A 90 -24.79 6.96 12.81
CA ASP A 90 -24.94 6.28 14.11
C ASP A 90 -23.74 6.55 15.05
N ARG A 91 -22.52 6.74 14.51
CA ARG A 91 -21.33 7.13 15.27
C ARG A 91 -21.28 8.63 15.60
N LEU A 92 -22.00 9.48 14.87
CA LEU A 92 -22.30 10.87 15.26
C LEU A 92 -23.27 10.91 16.46
N LEU A 93 -24.12 9.88 16.62
CA LEU A 93 -25.02 9.69 17.75
C LEU A 93 -24.37 8.92 18.92
N ALA A 94 -23.28 8.17 18.68
CA ALA A 94 -22.54 7.43 19.70
C ALA A 94 -21.33 8.23 20.24
N PRO A 95 -21.01 8.14 21.55
CA PRO A 95 -19.92 8.90 22.16
C PRO A 95 -18.56 8.24 21.92
N ILE A 96 -18.15 8.12 20.65
CA ILE A 96 -16.83 7.63 20.25
C ILE A 96 -16.06 8.76 19.58
N ASN A 97 -14.83 8.99 20.04
CA ASN A 97 -14.01 10.08 19.55
C ASN A 97 -13.53 9.78 18.11
N MET A 98 -14.03 10.57 17.16
CA MET A 98 -13.79 10.41 15.72
C MET A 98 -12.32 10.46 15.32
N THR A 99 -11.48 11.17 16.09
CA THR A 99 -10.04 11.28 15.83
C THR A 99 -9.33 9.94 15.93
N TRP A 100 -9.76 9.05 16.84
CA TRP A 100 -9.11 7.75 17.03
C TRP A 100 -9.41 6.77 15.89
N ILE A 101 -10.61 6.85 15.31
CA ILE A 101 -11.00 6.04 14.14
C ILE A 101 -10.21 6.50 12.91
N ALA A 102 -10.03 7.82 12.75
CA ALA A 102 -9.20 8.37 11.68
C ALA A 102 -7.73 7.88 11.81
N ILE A 103 -7.16 7.93 13.02
CA ILE A 103 -5.80 7.43 13.27
C ILE A 103 -5.69 5.94 12.96
N GLU A 104 -6.66 5.13 13.36
CA GLU A 104 -6.68 3.68 13.08
C GLU A 104 -6.62 3.39 11.58
N LYS A 105 -7.48 4.04 10.79
CA LYS A 105 -7.56 3.85 9.34
C LYS A 105 -6.27 4.28 8.65
N VAL A 106 -5.70 5.43 9.04
CA VAL A 106 -4.42 5.89 8.50
C VAL A 106 -3.31 4.90 8.83
N LEU A 107 -3.27 4.35 10.04
CA LEU A 107 -2.29 3.33 10.43
C LEU A 107 -2.46 2.03 9.61
N ALA A 108 -3.69 1.54 9.49
CA ALA A 108 -3.98 0.35 8.70
C ALA A 108 -3.62 0.53 7.21
N GLY A 109 -3.95 1.68 6.63
CA GLY A 109 -3.61 2.04 5.26
C GLY A 109 -2.10 2.19 5.05
N ALA A 110 -1.40 2.82 5.99
CA ALA A 110 0.06 2.98 5.93
C ALA A 110 0.77 1.62 5.98
N ILE A 111 0.31 0.70 6.83
CA ILE A 111 0.84 -0.67 6.87
C ILE A 111 0.63 -1.37 5.52
N GLN A 112 -0.58 -1.28 4.94
CA GLN A 112 -0.84 -1.89 3.62
C GLN A 112 0.01 -1.27 2.51
N ALA A 113 0.19 0.05 2.51
CA ALA A 113 1.06 0.76 1.57
C ALA A 113 2.51 0.27 1.68
N ALA A 114 3.05 0.20 2.90
CA ALA A 114 4.41 -0.28 3.15
C ALA A 114 4.60 -1.72 2.69
N VAL A 115 3.64 -2.60 2.99
CA VAL A 115 3.66 -4.00 2.53
C VAL A 115 3.62 -4.07 1.00
N ALA A 116 2.77 -3.27 0.34
CA ALA A 116 2.70 -3.24 -1.12
C ALA A 116 4.05 -2.86 -1.75
N GLY A 117 4.72 -1.81 -1.23
CA GLY A 117 6.04 -1.39 -1.70
C GLY A 117 7.12 -2.45 -1.50
N LEU A 118 7.13 -3.09 -0.33
CA LEU A 118 8.10 -4.16 -0.03
C LEU A 118 7.93 -5.38 -0.92
N VAL A 119 6.69 -5.74 -1.29
CA VAL A 119 6.42 -6.89 -2.15
C VAL A 119 6.83 -6.65 -3.61
N VAL A 120 6.90 -5.40 -4.07
CA VAL A 120 7.44 -5.10 -5.41
C VAL A 120 8.89 -5.58 -5.56
N ILE A 121 9.70 -5.53 -4.50
CA ILE A 121 11.12 -5.91 -4.53
C ILE A 121 11.33 -7.38 -4.95
N PRO A 122 10.74 -8.39 -4.27
CA PRO A 122 10.86 -9.79 -4.70
C PRO A 122 10.20 -10.06 -6.05
N LEU A 123 9.10 -9.37 -6.38
CA LEU A 123 8.45 -9.51 -7.70
C LEU A 123 9.36 -9.01 -8.84
N ALA A 124 10.00 -7.85 -8.65
CA ALA A 124 10.94 -7.30 -9.61
C ALA A 124 12.15 -8.21 -9.79
N TRP A 125 12.66 -8.79 -8.70
CA TRP A 125 13.72 -9.78 -8.78
C TRP A 125 13.32 -11.02 -9.59
N LEU A 126 12.10 -11.54 -9.38
CA LEU A 126 11.57 -12.71 -10.08
C LEU A 126 11.35 -12.46 -11.58
N VAL A 127 10.86 -11.27 -11.96
CA VAL A 127 10.52 -10.94 -13.34
C VAL A 127 11.73 -10.47 -14.17
N LEU A 128 12.58 -9.62 -13.60
CA LEU A 128 13.74 -9.04 -14.30
C LEU A 128 15.04 -9.85 -14.16
N GLY A 129 15.11 -10.78 -13.20
CA GLY A 129 16.27 -11.64 -12.95
C GLY A 129 17.51 -10.87 -12.48
N ARG A 130 18.71 -11.38 -12.80
CA ARG A 130 20.04 -10.83 -12.41
C ARG A 130 20.37 -9.43 -12.99
N GLY A 131 19.47 -8.82 -13.76
CA GLY A 131 19.69 -7.51 -14.39
C GLY A 131 19.37 -6.30 -13.51
N VAL A 132 18.90 -6.53 -12.27
CA VAL A 132 18.59 -5.45 -11.33
C VAL A 132 19.70 -5.39 -10.29
N GLY A 133 20.63 -4.44 -10.44
CA GLY A 133 21.53 -4.06 -9.37
C GLY A 133 20.73 -3.33 -8.29
N ILE A 134 20.08 -4.06 -7.39
CA ILE A 134 19.48 -3.47 -6.18
C ILE A 134 20.63 -3.09 -5.25
N GLN A 135 21.30 -1.98 -5.54
CA GLN A 135 22.30 -1.40 -4.67
C GLN A 135 21.56 -0.50 -3.67
N MET A 136 21.25 -1.05 -2.50
CA MET A 136 20.76 -0.23 -1.39
C MET A 136 21.95 0.49 -0.76
N GLU A 137 22.31 1.66 -1.29
CA GLU A 137 23.39 2.48 -0.72
C GLU A 137 23.09 2.91 0.72
N ASN A 138 21.81 3.19 1.03
CA ASN A 138 21.42 3.62 2.37
C ASN A 138 20.07 3.01 2.80
N PRO A 139 20.08 1.91 3.58
CA PRO A 139 18.85 1.26 4.02
C PRO A 139 18.04 2.13 5.00
N VAL A 140 18.69 3.03 5.75
CA VAL A 140 18.00 3.95 6.67
C VAL A 140 17.15 4.95 5.90
N LEU A 141 17.73 5.53 4.84
CA LEU A 141 17.01 6.45 3.96
C LEU A 141 15.86 5.75 3.23
N PHE A 142 16.05 4.49 2.80
CA PHE A 142 14.98 3.70 2.21
C PHE A 142 13.81 3.48 3.19
N ILE A 143 14.08 3.08 4.43
CA ILE A 143 13.04 2.92 5.46
C ILE A 143 12.32 4.24 5.72
N ALA A 144 13.06 5.35 5.80
CA ALA A 144 12.46 6.68 5.99
C ALA A 144 11.51 7.04 4.84
N ILE A 145 11.91 6.80 3.58
CA ILE A 145 11.06 7.04 2.40
C ILE A 145 9.82 6.16 2.43
N VAL A 146 9.95 4.87 2.76
CA VAL A 146 8.81 3.95 2.85
C VAL A 146 7.82 4.43 3.93
N LEU A 147 8.29 4.84 5.09
CA LEU A 147 7.44 5.38 6.16
C LEU A 147 6.76 6.69 5.76
N LEU A 148 7.50 7.62 5.14
CA LEU A 148 6.94 8.89 4.69
C LEU A 148 5.91 8.70 3.57
N ALA A 149 6.22 7.85 2.59
CA ALA A 149 5.32 7.58 1.46
C ALA A 149 4.06 6.84 1.90
N SER A 150 4.18 5.86 2.79
CA SER A 150 3.03 5.15 3.35
C SER A 150 2.15 6.09 4.17
N ALA A 151 2.72 6.90 5.07
CA ALA A 151 1.97 7.89 5.82
C ALA A 151 1.29 8.93 4.91
N PHE A 152 2.01 9.47 3.93
CA PHE A 152 1.47 10.40 2.94
C PHE A 152 0.28 9.81 2.19
N SER A 153 0.43 8.60 1.66
CA SER A 153 -0.63 7.92 0.90
C SER A 153 -1.87 7.61 1.74
N ALA A 154 -1.69 7.19 2.98
CA ALA A 154 -2.79 6.87 3.89
C ALA A 154 -3.53 8.14 4.35
N CYS A 155 -2.81 9.22 4.65
CA CYS A 155 -3.41 10.53 4.90
C CYS A 155 -4.14 11.07 3.67
N GLY A 156 -3.57 10.88 2.47
CA GLY A 156 -4.21 11.25 1.21
C GLY A 156 -5.53 10.50 0.99
N GLY A 157 -5.57 9.19 1.30
CA GLY A 157 -6.79 8.40 1.23
C GLY A 157 -7.86 8.77 2.26
N LEU A 158 -7.48 9.38 3.39
CA LEU A 158 -8.43 9.92 4.38
C LEU A 158 -9.04 11.26 3.94
N ALA A 159 -8.30 12.05 3.15
CA ALA A 159 -8.71 13.39 2.72
C ALA A 159 -9.60 13.41 1.47
N LEU A 160 -9.65 12.29 0.74
CA LEU A 160 -10.48 12.06 -0.46
C LEU A 160 -11.90 11.61 -0.08
#